data_AF-A0A7X6LTQ6-F1
#
_entry.id   AF-A0A7X6LTQ6-F1
#
_cell.length_a   1.000
_cell.length_b   1.000
_cell.length_c   1.000
_cell.angle_alpha   90.00
_cell.angle_beta   90.00
_cell.angle_gamma   90.00
#
_symmetry.space_group_name_H-M   'P 1'
#
loop_
_entity.id
_entity.type
_entity.pdbx_description
1 polymer ?
#
loop_
_entity_poly.entity_id
_entity_poly.type
_entity_poly.pdbx_seq_one_letter_code
_entity_poly.pdbx_strand_id
1 'polypeptide(L)'
;MSSTLYRSSHLAPVIRLARRRAGATLLVRVGLVSDEAVYRWVGIEETTSIAECCHVVGEVFGTTGIGADAPQELKLHDVLRSPGQSTHFSRGLWSFEMQLADIYPRDESTPPSVCVAGSGAFGGVPFDIAKVNARLIGEVTGVGCLRAEVREFMARAKGHDFAPLLQALDVGAGPRLASLPVEDDPVARDAFWSIVFALTCCAGEETAQIAQSIFSSLGHEESYGEMRSRCAESLARLDAVAGERSQAAMLEIYRQLMRG
;
A
#
# COMPACT_ATOMS: atom_id res chain seq x y z
N MET A 1 4.56 -32.29 3.38
CA MET A 1 3.44 -31.92 2.50
C MET A 1 3.76 -30.55 1.93
N SER A 2 3.81 -30.44 0.60
CA SER A 2 4.34 -29.27 -0.11
C SER A 2 3.26 -28.19 -0.19
N SER A 3 3.46 -27.04 0.46
CA SER A 3 2.55 -25.90 0.36
C SER A 3 2.71 -25.24 -1.01
N THR A 4 1.71 -25.39 -1.86
CA THR A 4 1.61 -24.74 -3.16
C THR A 4 1.23 -23.28 -2.97
N LEU A 5 2.20 -22.41 -2.66
CA LEU A 5 1.97 -20.97 -2.64
C LEU A 5 2.67 -20.31 -3.84
N TYR A 6 1.82 -19.75 -4.71
CA TYR A 6 2.05 -18.67 -5.66
C TYR A 6 3.10 -18.87 -6.78
N ARG A 7 2.62 -19.12 -8.00
CA ARG A 7 3.39 -18.95 -9.23
C ARG A 7 3.44 -17.46 -9.58
N SER A 8 4.65 -16.95 -9.82
CA SER A 8 5.06 -15.58 -10.20
C SER A 8 4.34 -14.95 -11.42
N SER A 9 3.39 -15.62 -12.08
CA SER A 9 2.83 -15.22 -13.37
C SER A 9 1.75 -14.11 -13.34
N HIS A 10 1.47 -13.51 -12.17
CA HIS A 10 0.42 -12.49 -12.00
C HIS A 10 0.92 -11.16 -11.42
N LEU A 11 2.23 -10.89 -11.47
CA LEU A 11 2.77 -9.62 -10.99
C LEU A 11 2.65 -8.54 -12.06
N ALA A 12 2.17 -7.37 -11.64
CA ALA A 12 2.16 -6.18 -12.46
C ALA A 12 3.53 -5.87 -13.02
N PRO A 13 3.67 -5.52 -14.31
CA PRO A 13 4.91 -4.98 -14.82
C PRO A 13 5.18 -3.64 -14.12
N VAL A 14 6.04 -3.68 -13.10
CA VAL A 14 6.52 -2.48 -12.41
C VAL A 14 7.19 -1.59 -13.44
N ILE A 15 6.66 -0.37 -13.62
CA ILE A 15 7.26 0.66 -14.45
C ILE A 15 8.68 0.90 -13.94
N ARG A 16 9.68 0.39 -14.67
CA ARG A 16 11.09 0.60 -14.35
C ARG A 16 11.45 2.03 -14.69
N LEU A 17 11.32 2.92 -13.71
CA LEU A 17 11.99 4.22 -13.74
C LEU A 17 13.50 3.97 -13.66
N ALA A 18 14.12 3.80 -14.83
CA ALA A 18 15.56 3.60 -14.94
C ALA A 18 16.28 4.88 -14.46
N ARG A 19 16.82 4.89 -13.23
CA ARG A 19 18.19 5.40 -12.88
C ARG A 19 18.54 5.64 -11.39
N ARG A 20 17.77 5.21 -10.38
CA ARG A 20 18.22 5.30 -8.97
C ARG A 20 17.83 4.06 -8.14
N ARG A 21 18.56 2.96 -8.29
CA ARG A 21 18.46 1.86 -7.32
C ARG A 21 19.23 2.26 -6.07
N ALA A 22 18.52 2.47 -4.96
CA ALA A 22 19.10 2.71 -3.64
C ALA A 22 19.28 1.41 -2.82
N GLY A 23 18.75 0.29 -3.33
CA GLY A 23 18.80 -1.04 -2.70
C GLY A 23 17.61 -1.88 -3.14
N ALA A 24 17.16 -2.77 -2.26
CA ALA A 24 15.95 -3.57 -2.40
C ALA A 24 15.01 -3.46 -1.18
N THR A 25 13.73 -3.73 -1.44
CA THR A 25 12.70 -3.94 -0.43
C THR A 25 12.32 -5.42 -0.43
N LEU A 26 12.46 -6.07 0.72
CA LEU A 26 12.00 -7.44 0.95
C LEU A 26 10.52 -7.38 1.31
N LEU A 27 9.67 -7.98 0.48
CA LEU A 27 8.26 -8.18 0.82
C LEU A 27 8.15 -9.44 1.67
N VAL A 28 7.82 -9.26 2.94
CA VAL A 28 7.68 -10.35 3.90
C VAL A 28 6.23 -10.52 4.36
N ARG A 29 5.83 -11.76 4.61
CA ARG A 29 4.62 -12.08 5.38
C ARG A 29 5.02 -12.36 6.82
N VAL A 30 4.48 -11.60 7.76
CA VAL A 30 4.59 -11.88 9.20
C VAL A 30 3.26 -12.45 9.69
N GLY A 31 3.24 -13.72 10.10
CA GLY A 31 2.04 -14.41 10.58
C GLY A 31 2.15 -14.83 12.04
N LEU A 32 1.04 -14.80 12.78
CA LEU A 32 0.96 -15.42 14.10
C LEU A 32 0.91 -16.94 13.93
N VAL A 33 1.87 -17.67 14.52
CA VAL A 33 1.99 -19.12 14.32
C VAL A 33 0.76 -19.88 14.83
N SER A 34 0.11 -19.38 15.89
CA SER A 34 -1.08 -20.02 16.47
C SER A 34 -2.38 -19.71 15.74
N ASP A 35 -2.40 -18.76 14.81
CA ASP A 35 -3.60 -18.34 14.08
C ASP A 35 -3.23 -17.78 12.70
N GLU A 36 -3.41 -18.61 11.67
CA GLU A 36 -3.07 -18.26 10.29
C GLU A 36 -3.90 -17.09 9.73
N ALA A 37 -5.05 -16.80 10.32
CA ALA A 37 -5.89 -15.66 9.93
C ALA A 37 -5.30 -14.31 10.35
N VAL A 38 -4.34 -14.31 11.30
CA VAL A 38 -3.66 -13.10 11.78
C VAL A 38 -2.30 -12.95 11.11
N TYR A 39 -2.21 -12.06 10.11
CA TYR A 39 -0.97 -11.83 9.37
C TYR A 39 -0.84 -10.40 8.85
N ARG A 40 0.39 -10.01 8.51
CA ARG A 40 0.77 -8.70 7.98
C ARG A 40 1.72 -8.91 6.81
N TRP A 41 1.45 -8.26 5.69
CA TRP A 41 2.39 -8.10 4.60
C TRP A 41 3.14 -6.79 4.80
N VAL A 42 4.47 -6.85 4.78
CA VAL A 42 5.33 -5.71 5.09
C VAL A 42 6.44 -5.66 4.07
N GLY A 43 6.63 -4.50 3.43
CA GLY A 43 7.87 -4.19 2.71
C GLY A 43 8.90 -3.67 3.71
N ILE A 44 10.07 -4.27 3.76
CA ILE A 44 11.17 -3.87 4.66
C ILE A 44 12.44 -3.67 3.84
N GLU A 45 13.17 -2.59 4.10
CA GLU A 45 14.49 -2.36 3.53
C GLU A 45 15.44 -3.54 3.81
N GLU A 46 16.15 -4.02 2.79
CA GLU A 46 17.03 -5.18 2.88
C GLU A 46 18.14 -5.04 3.95
N THR A 47 18.60 -3.81 4.22
CA THR A 47 19.68 -3.50 5.18
C THR A 47 19.18 -3.27 6.61
N THR A 48 17.87 -3.41 6.87
CA THR A 48 17.28 -3.34 8.21
C THR A 48 17.88 -4.44 9.08
N SER A 49 18.31 -4.10 10.29
CA SER A 49 18.82 -5.09 11.25
C SER A 49 17.70 -5.96 11.82
N ILE A 50 18.02 -7.15 12.30
CA ILE A 50 17.05 -8.00 13.01
C ILE A 50 16.51 -7.30 14.28
N ALA A 51 17.33 -6.50 14.97
CA ALA A 51 16.88 -5.64 16.06
C ALA A 51 15.76 -4.68 15.64
N GLU A 52 15.93 -4.00 14.50
CA GLU A 52 14.91 -3.10 13.94
C GLU A 52 13.69 -3.89 13.45
N CYS A 53 13.87 -5.10 12.91
CA CYS A 53 12.77 -5.98 12.56
C CYS A 53 11.90 -6.37 13.77
N CYS A 54 12.48 -6.55 14.97
CA CYS A 54 11.70 -6.74 16.19
C CYS A 54 10.76 -5.54 16.44
N HIS A 55 11.23 -4.32 16.20
CA HIS A 55 10.39 -3.12 16.29
C HIS A 55 9.30 -3.13 15.22
N VAL A 56 9.62 -3.42 13.95
CA VAL A 56 8.64 -3.54 12.87
C VAL A 56 7.54 -4.56 13.20
N VAL A 57 7.92 -5.76 13.68
CA VAL A 57 6.96 -6.79 14.13
C VAL A 57 6.11 -6.28 15.28
N GLY A 58 6.72 -5.57 16.23
CA GLY A 58 6.00 -4.90 17.31
C GLY A 58 4.94 -3.94 16.80
N GLU A 59 5.29 -3.06 15.87
CA GLU A 59 4.40 -2.05 15.33
C GLU A 59 3.22 -2.62 14.55
N VAL A 60 3.45 -3.64 13.70
CA VAL A 60 2.41 -4.24 12.86
C VAL A 60 1.42 -5.12 13.66
N PHE A 61 1.82 -5.58 14.85
CA PHE A 61 0.95 -6.31 15.79
C PHE A 61 0.52 -5.46 17.00
N GLY A 62 0.93 -4.20 17.10
CA GLY A 62 0.54 -3.31 18.21
C GLY A 62 1.08 -3.76 19.57
N THR A 63 2.33 -4.21 19.60
CA THR A 63 2.98 -4.83 20.77
C THR A 63 4.43 -4.37 20.92
N THR A 64 4.99 -4.51 22.10
CA THR A 64 6.40 -4.17 22.40
C THR A 64 7.14 -5.36 23.01
N GLY A 65 8.46 -5.28 23.10
CA GLY A 65 9.28 -6.34 23.70
C GLY A 65 9.33 -7.62 22.85
N ILE A 66 9.36 -7.47 21.53
CA ILE A 66 9.56 -8.57 20.59
C ILE A 66 11.04 -8.97 20.63
N GLY A 67 11.30 -10.27 20.77
CA GLY A 67 12.59 -10.91 20.55
C GLY A 67 12.65 -11.60 19.19
N ALA A 68 13.85 -12.01 18.79
CA ALA A 68 14.10 -12.76 17.56
C ALA A 68 15.02 -13.95 17.84
N ASP A 69 14.86 -15.00 17.03
CA ASP A 69 15.76 -16.16 17.07
C ASP A 69 17.10 -15.88 16.37
N ALA A 70 17.07 -15.05 15.32
CA ALA A 70 18.28 -14.63 14.63
C ALA A 70 19.07 -13.60 15.44
N PRO A 71 20.41 -13.58 15.35
CA PRO A 71 21.24 -12.56 15.98
C PRO A 71 20.82 -11.15 15.56
N GLN A 72 20.72 -10.25 16.53
CA GLN A 72 20.09 -8.93 16.35
C GLN A 72 20.90 -7.98 15.45
N GLU A 73 22.20 -8.20 15.34
CA GLU A 73 23.13 -7.39 14.55
C GLU A 73 23.11 -7.72 13.06
N LEU A 74 22.59 -8.89 12.68
CA LEU A 74 22.50 -9.30 11.29
C LEU A 74 21.51 -8.42 10.53
N LYS A 75 21.76 -8.26 9.23
CA LYS A 75 20.82 -7.59 8.33
C LYS A 75 19.78 -8.58 7.84
N LEU A 76 18.59 -8.07 7.51
CA LEU A 76 17.48 -8.89 7.09
C LEU A 76 17.83 -9.71 5.84
N HIS A 77 18.55 -9.13 4.88
CA HIS A 77 19.01 -9.84 3.68
C HIS A 77 20.05 -10.94 3.97
N ASP A 78 20.78 -10.88 5.09
CA ASP A 78 21.71 -11.95 5.47
C ASP A 78 20.96 -13.19 5.94
N VAL A 79 19.78 -12.99 6.56
CA VAL A 79 18.88 -14.02 7.12
C VAL A 79 17.89 -14.54 6.06
N LEU A 80 17.27 -13.64 5.30
CA LEU A 80 16.28 -13.92 4.27
C LEU A 80 16.84 -13.57 2.89
N ARG A 81 17.48 -14.56 2.25
CA ARG A 81 18.19 -14.41 0.97
C ARG A 81 17.33 -14.72 -0.24
N SER A 82 16.38 -15.64 -0.08
CA SER A 82 15.55 -16.15 -1.16
C SER A 82 14.09 -16.31 -0.72
N PRO A 83 13.11 -16.07 -1.62
CA PRO A 83 11.70 -16.35 -1.38
C PRO A 83 11.46 -17.75 -0.78
N GLY A 84 10.55 -17.82 0.18
CA GLY A 84 10.20 -19.03 0.94
C GLY A 84 10.99 -19.21 2.24
N GLN A 85 12.16 -18.56 2.40
CA GLN A 85 12.90 -18.58 3.66
C GLN A 85 12.14 -17.83 4.76
N SER A 86 12.28 -18.30 5.99
CA SER A 86 11.65 -17.67 7.16
C SER A 86 12.60 -17.49 8.34
N THR A 87 12.22 -16.57 9.21
CA THR A 87 12.83 -16.33 10.52
C THR A 87 11.72 -16.09 11.55
N HIS A 88 12.04 -16.24 12.83
CA HIS A 88 11.05 -16.25 13.91
C HIS A 88 11.30 -15.13 14.92
N PHE A 89 10.18 -14.59 15.39
CA PHE A 89 10.09 -13.56 16.42
C PHE A 89 9.13 -14.03 17.51
N SER A 90 9.33 -13.57 18.75
CA SER A 90 8.48 -14.00 19.86
C SER A 90 8.28 -12.91 20.91
N ARG A 91 7.17 -13.03 21.64
CA ARG A 91 6.88 -12.26 22.87
C ARG A 91 6.12 -13.15 23.83
N GLY A 92 6.76 -13.57 24.91
CA GLY A 92 6.15 -14.49 25.87
C GLY A 92 5.75 -15.79 25.16
N LEU A 93 4.44 -16.08 25.12
CA LEU A 93 3.90 -17.27 24.47
C LEU A 93 3.52 -17.06 22.99
N TRP A 94 3.58 -15.81 22.50
CA TRP A 94 3.28 -15.51 21.11
C TRP A 94 4.52 -15.72 20.24
N SER A 95 4.34 -16.41 19.12
CA SER A 95 5.36 -16.66 18.11
C SER A 95 4.88 -16.14 16.77
N PHE A 96 5.75 -15.42 16.08
CA PHE A 96 5.50 -14.83 14.78
C PHE A 96 6.54 -15.36 13.79
N GLU A 97 6.07 -15.85 12.65
CA GLU A 97 6.94 -16.25 11.55
C GLU A 97 6.97 -15.13 10.51
N MET A 98 8.18 -14.66 10.16
CA MET A 98 8.42 -13.77 9.04
C MET A 98 8.98 -14.58 7.87
N GLN A 99 8.23 -14.68 6.78
CA GLN A 99 8.63 -15.37 5.57
C GLN A 99 8.85 -14.38 4.42
N LEU A 100 9.97 -14.50 3.71
CA LEU A 100 10.22 -13.72 2.50
C LEU A 100 9.36 -14.24 1.35
N ALA A 101 8.55 -13.37 0.74
CA ALA A 101 7.77 -13.74 -0.44
C ALA A 101 8.42 -13.27 -1.73
N ASP A 102 8.96 -12.05 -1.75
CA ASP A 102 9.55 -11.49 -2.97
C ASP A 102 10.50 -10.32 -2.66
N ILE A 103 11.28 -9.90 -3.66
CA ILE A 103 12.26 -8.82 -3.56
C ILE A 103 12.02 -7.80 -4.66
N TYR A 104 11.74 -6.55 -4.27
CA TYR A 104 11.46 -5.45 -5.19
C TYR A 104 12.61 -4.44 -5.22
N PRO A 105 12.94 -3.86 -6.39
CA PRO A 105 13.87 -2.74 -6.44
C PRO A 105 13.26 -1.52 -5.74
N ARG A 106 14.08 -0.74 -5.04
CA ARG A 106 13.65 0.52 -4.41
C ARG A 106 14.44 1.72 -4.88
N ASP A 107 13.83 2.89 -4.68
CA ASP A 107 14.44 4.19 -4.84
C ASP A 107 14.49 4.95 -3.51
N GLU A 108 14.99 6.19 -3.56
CA GLU A 108 15.15 7.08 -2.39
C GLU A 108 13.81 7.49 -1.76
N SER A 109 12.69 7.35 -2.48
CA SER A 109 11.34 7.70 -1.98
C SER A 109 10.62 6.55 -1.31
N THR A 110 11.16 5.33 -1.43
CA THR A 110 10.57 4.13 -0.81
C THR A 110 10.83 4.17 0.70
N PRO A 111 9.78 4.07 1.56
CA PRO A 111 9.97 4.10 3.01
C PRO A 111 10.80 2.89 3.49
N PRO A 112 11.50 3.00 4.64
CA PRO A 112 12.32 1.92 5.18
C PRO A 112 11.48 0.70 5.59
N SER A 113 10.25 0.93 6.05
CA SER A 113 9.27 -0.14 6.26
C SER A 113 7.84 0.36 6.03
N VAL A 114 6.99 -0.49 5.47
CA VAL A 114 5.57 -0.18 5.21
C VAL A 114 4.75 -1.46 5.27
N CYS A 115 3.65 -1.45 6.03
CA CYS A 115 2.66 -2.50 5.98
C CYS A 115 1.78 -2.30 4.75
N VAL A 116 1.75 -3.27 3.84
CA VAL A 116 1.04 -3.17 2.55
C VAL A 116 -0.34 -3.83 2.60
N ALA A 117 -0.52 -4.81 3.47
CA ALA A 117 -1.80 -5.50 3.68
C ALA A 117 -1.75 -6.28 5.00
N GLY A 118 -2.91 -6.75 5.46
CA GLY A 118 -2.99 -7.61 6.64
C GLY A 118 -4.42 -7.95 7.01
N SER A 119 -4.58 -8.97 7.85
CA SER A 119 -5.88 -9.40 8.36
C SER A 119 -5.77 -9.95 9.77
N GLY A 120 -6.89 -9.98 10.49
CA GLY A 120 -7.00 -10.56 11.82
C GLY A 120 -6.62 -9.61 12.97
N ALA A 121 -7.35 -9.73 14.07
CA ALA A 121 -7.10 -9.00 15.30
C ALA A 121 -5.98 -9.68 16.12
N PHE A 122 -5.20 -8.89 16.85
CA PHE A 122 -4.19 -9.40 17.78
C PHE A 122 -4.40 -8.76 19.16
N GLY A 123 -4.34 -9.56 20.23
CA GLY A 123 -4.59 -9.07 21.59
C GLY A 123 -5.96 -8.41 21.79
N GLY A 124 -6.97 -8.81 21.01
CA GLY A 124 -8.31 -8.20 21.02
C GLY A 124 -8.42 -6.87 20.28
N VAL A 125 -7.34 -6.39 19.65
CA VAL A 125 -7.32 -5.13 18.89
C VAL A 125 -7.47 -5.42 17.39
N PRO A 126 -8.48 -4.85 16.71
CA PRO A 126 -8.63 -4.98 15.26
C PRO A 126 -7.43 -4.38 14.50
N PHE A 127 -7.10 -4.98 13.36
CA PHE A 127 -6.04 -4.45 12.50
C PHE A 127 -6.47 -3.15 11.83
N ASP A 128 -5.61 -2.14 11.92
CA ASP A 128 -5.77 -0.82 11.29
C ASP A 128 -4.45 -0.46 10.60
N ILE A 129 -4.40 -0.71 9.29
CA ILE A 129 -3.19 -0.52 8.47
C ILE A 129 -2.72 0.93 8.48
N ALA A 130 -3.64 1.90 8.47
CA ALA A 130 -3.31 3.32 8.47
C ALA A 130 -2.62 3.72 9.78
N LYS A 131 -3.14 3.26 10.93
CA LYS A 131 -2.47 3.50 12.22
C LYS A 131 -1.12 2.82 12.32
N VAL A 132 -0.97 1.62 11.75
CA VAL A 132 0.31 0.90 11.72
C VAL A 132 1.33 1.66 10.90
N ASN A 133 0.97 2.08 9.69
CA ASN A 133 1.89 2.80 8.81
C ASN A 133 2.24 4.19 9.31
N ALA A 134 1.32 4.88 10.00
CA ALA A 134 1.63 6.13 10.69
C ALA A 134 2.75 5.97 11.74
N ARG A 135 2.91 4.77 12.33
CA ARG A 135 4.01 4.47 13.26
C ARG A 135 5.28 4.01 12.55
N LEU A 136 5.16 3.26 11.46
CA LEU A 136 6.31 2.75 10.68
C LEU A 136 7.01 3.82 9.84
N ILE A 137 6.24 4.72 9.22
CA ILE A 137 6.72 5.72 8.25
C ILE A 137 6.75 7.11 8.89
N GLY A 138 6.03 7.30 9.99
CA GLY A 138 5.70 8.61 10.56
C GLY A 138 4.34 9.12 10.08
N GLU A 139 3.83 10.17 10.70
CA GLU A 139 2.63 10.85 10.20
C GLU A 139 2.92 11.43 8.81
N VAL A 140 2.09 11.06 7.84
CA VAL A 140 2.17 11.65 6.51
C VAL A 140 1.78 13.12 6.62
N THR A 141 2.78 13.99 6.54
CA THR A 141 2.60 15.44 6.48
C THR A 141 2.01 15.83 5.13
N GLY A 142 1.16 16.86 5.08
CA GLY A 142 0.62 17.38 3.83
C GLY A 142 -0.76 16.82 3.43
N VAL A 143 -1.34 15.86 4.16
CA VAL A 143 -2.74 15.42 3.94
C VAL A 143 -3.74 16.58 4.13
N GLY A 144 -3.40 17.57 4.94
CA GLY A 144 -4.19 18.79 5.11
C GLY A 144 -4.33 19.64 3.84
N CYS A 145 -3.44 19.47 2.85
CA CYS A 145 -3.57 20.12 1.54
C CYS A 145 -4.49 19.36 0.59
N LEU A 146 -5.07 18.23 1.00
CA LEU A 146 -6.05 17.49 0.20
C LEU A 146 -7.45 18.08 0.33
N ARG A 147 -8.23 17.92 -0.73
CA ARG A 147 -9.68 18.19 -0.72
C ARG A 147 -10.35 17.41 0.40
N ALA A 148 -11.34 18.03 1.05
CA ALA A 148 -12.16 17.39 2.08
C ALA A 148 -12.74 16.05 1.58
N GLU A 149 -13.28 16.04 0.37
CA GLU A 149 -13.80 14.84 -0.30
C GLU A 149 -12.78 13.69 -0.40
N VAL A 150 -11.52 13.99 -0.75
CA VAL A 150 -10.46 12.98 -0.87
C VAL A 150 -10.12 12.41 0.51
N ARG A 151 -10.06 13.28 1.53
CA ARG A 151 -9.83 12.85 2.93
C ARG A 151 -10.96 11.97 3.44
N GLU A 152 -12.20 12.33 3.14
CA GLU A 152 -13.40 11.54 3.51
C GLU A 152 -13.44 10.19 2.79
N PHE A 153 -13.09 10.16 1.49
CA PHE A 153 -12.95 8.92 0.72
C PHE A 153 -11.91 7.98 1.35
N MET A 154 -10.70 8.49 1.62
CA MET A 154 -9.63 7.72 2.24
C MET A 154 -10.02 7.16 3.61
N ALA A 155 -10.73 7.95 4.42
CA ALA A 155 -11.19 7.51 5.74
C ALA A 155 -12.22 6.37 5.67
N ARG A 156 -12.98 6.26 4.57
CA ARG A 156 -13.99 5.20 4.37
C ARG A 156 -13.43 3.93 3.74
N ALA A 157 -12.42 4.02 2.88
CA ALA A 157 -11.80 2.89 2.17
C ALA A 157 -10.92 2.02 3.10
N LYS A 158 -11.54 1.41 4.10
CA LYS A 158 -10.88 0.62 5.14
C LYS A 158 -10.14 -0.56 4.54
N GLY A 159 -8.88 -0.75 4.92
CA GLY A 159 -8.02 -1.82 4.40
C GLY A 159 -7.01 -1.36 3.36
N HIS A 160 -7.11 -0.11 2.90
CA HIS A 160 -6.08 0.55 2.11
C HIS A 160 -5.44 1.67 2.92
N ASP A 161 -4.13 1.81 2.83
CA ASP A 161 -3.42 3.00 3.32
C ASP A 161 -2.86 3.78 2.14
N PHE A 162 -3.52 4.89 1.81
CA PHE A 162 -3.11 5.76 0.72
C PHE A 162 -2.09 6.80 1.14
N ALA A 163 -1.79 6.93 2.42
CA ALA A 163 -0.90 7.97 2.91
C ALA A 163 0.52 7.88 2.28
N PRO A 164 1.15 6.68 2.16
CA PRO A 164 2.44 6.54 1.49
C PRO A 164 2.40 6.93 0.01
N LEU A 165 1.30 6.59 -0.68
CA LEU A 165 1.09 6.96 -2.08
C LEU A 165 1.04 8.49 -2.23
N LEU A 166 0.30 9.17 -1.36
CA LEU A 166 0.17 10.63 -1.41
C LEU A 166 1.45 11.36 -1.03
N GLN A 167 2.25 10.80 -0.12
CA GLN A 167 3.58 11.29 0.18
C GLN A 167 4.50 11.18 -1.05
N ALA A 168 4.50 10.03 -1.73
CA ALA A 168 5.27 9.83 -2.96
C ALA A 168 4.82 10.75 -4.10
N LEU A 169 3.53 11.09 -4.14
CA LEU A 169 3.01 12.05 -5.09
C LEU A 169 3.40 13.50 -4.78
N ASP A 170 3.69 13.91 -3.54
CA ASP A 170 3.92 15.33 -3.21
C ASP A 170 2.80 16.26 -3.70
N VAL A 171 1.55 15.98 -3.30
CA VAL A 171 0.33 16.75 -3.69
C VAL A 171 0.38 18.23 -3.22
N GLY A 172 1.37 18.60 -2.42
CA GLY A 172 1.58 19.91 -1.82
C GLY A 172 1.94 21.05 -2.78
N ALA A 173 2.26 20.78 -4.06
CA ALA A 173 2.61 21.80 -5.06
C ALA A 173 1.66 21.81 -6.28
N GLY A 174 1.51 22.98 -6.94
CA GLY A 174 0.82 23.10 -8.24
C GLY A 174 -0.62 23.65 -8.23
N PRO A 175 -1.24 23.83 -9.42
CA PRO A 175 -2.62 24.31 -9.57
C PRO A 175 -3.66 23.24 -9.15
N ARG A 176 -4.91 23.65 -8.91
CA ARG A 176 -5.99 22.73 -8.51
C ARG A 176 -6.97 22.47 -9.65
N LEU A 177 -7.30 21.21 -9.91
CA LEU A 177 -8.39 20.78 -10.80
C LEU A 177 -9.68 20.54 -9.99
N ALA A 178 -10.32 21.63 -9.58
CA ALA A 178 -11.47 21.59 -8.68
C ALA A 178 -12.79 21.15 -9.34
N SER A 179 -12.85 21.14 -10.68
CA SER A 179 -14.06 20.88 -11.47
C SER A 179 -14.43 19.39 -11.62
N LEU A 180 -13.64 18.48 -11.05
CA LEU A 180 -13.85 17.03 -11.06
C LEU A 180 -13.88 16.48 -9.63
N PRO A 181 -14.59 15.36 -9.34
CA PRO A 181 -15.61 14.76 -10.21
C PRO A 181 -16.80 15.71 -10.40
N VAL A 182 -17.55 15.51 -11.47
CA VAL A 182 -18.76 16.28 -11.82
C VAL A 182 -20.04 15.61 -11.38
N GLU A 183 -19.99 14.32 -11.06
CA GLU A 183 -21.16 13.57 -10.63
C GLU A 183 -21.56 14.00 -9.20
N ASP A 184 -22.86 14.23 -9.01
CA ASP A 184 -23.42 14.55 -7.70
C ASP A 184 -23.70 13.29 -6.86
N ASP A 185 -23.86 12.13 -7.51
CA ASP A 185 -24.14 10.86 -6.87
C ASP A 185 -22.94 10.35 -6.04
N PRO A 186 -23.10 10.08 -4.73
CA PRO A 186 -22.00 9.60 -3.89
C PRO A 186 -21.35 8.30 -4.39
N VAL A 187 -22.13 7.38 -4.97
CA VAL A 187 -21.59 6.10 -5.47
C VAL A 187 -20.76 6.33 -6.73
N ALA A 188 -21.20 7.20 -7.64
CA ALA A 188 -20.41 7.61 -8.80
C ALA A 188 -19.10 8.31 -8.41
N ARG A 189 -19.11 9.14 -7.36
CA ARG A 189 -17.89 9.77 -6.84
C ARG A 189 -16.93 8.76 -6.22
N ASP A 190 -17.46 7.79 -5.47
CA ASP A 190 -16.66 6.68 -4.94
C ASP A 190 -16.01 5.87 -6.07
N ALA A 191 -16.76 5.59 -7.14
CA ALA A 191 -16.24 4.91 -8.33
C ALA A 191 -15.11 5.73 -8.99
N PHE A 192 -15.32 7.04 -9.18
CA PHE A 192 -14.31 7.93 -9.75
C PHE A 192 -13.00 7.93 -8.93
N TRP A 193 -13.09 8.14 -7.62
CA TRP A 193 -11.90 8.17 -6.77
C TRP A 193 -11.22 6.81 -6.69
N SER A 194 -11.96 5.71 -6.65
CA SER A 194 -11.39 4.37 -6.68
C SER A 194 -10.56 4.13 -7.94
N ILE A 195 -11.03 4.61 -9.10
CA ILE A 195 -10.30 4.55 -10.37
C ILE A 195 -9.07 5.46 -10.35
N VAL A 196 -9.19 6.71 -9.88
CA VAL A 196 -8.07 7.66 -9.79
C VAL A 196 -6.97 7.14 -8.89
N PHE A 197 -7.30 6.63 -7.70
CA PHE A 197 -6.32 6.05 -6.79
C PHE A 197 -5.64 4.81 -7.41
N ALA A 198 -6.41 3.93 -8.05
CA ALA A 198 -5.84 2.78 -8.76
C ALA A 198 -4.88 3.19 -9.88
N LEU A 199 -5.26 4.17 -10.71
CA LEU A 199 -4.43 4.73 -11.77
C LEU A 199 -3.16 5.42 -11.25
N THR A 200 -3.23 5.96 -10.04
CA THR A 200 -2.07 6.56 -9.37
C THR A 200 -1.10 5.48 -8.87
N CYS A 201 -1.62 4.33 -8.41
CA CYS A 201 -0.81 3.19 -7.97
C CYS A 201 -0.15 2.46 -9.15
N CYS A 202 -0.92 2.12 -10.18
CA CYS A 202 -0.44 1.42 -11.35
C CYS A 202 -1.25 1.77 -12.60
N ALA A 203 -0.59 1.74 -13.76
CA ALA A 203 -1.24 1.89 -15.04
C ALA A 203 -1.06 0.60 -15.85
N GLY A 204 -2.14 -0.13 -16.10
CA GLY A 204 -2.06 -1.41 -16.79
C GLY A 204 -3.23 -2.34 -16.47
N GLU A 205 -2.98 -3.64 -16.59
CA GLU A 205 -3.98 -4.69 -16.39
C GLU A 205 -4.48 -4.74 -14.94
N GLU A 206 -3.66 -4.30 -13.98
CA GLU A 206 -3.98 -4.39 -12.55
C GLU A 206 -4.83 -3.22 -12.06
N THR A 207 -4.91 -2.12 -12.82
CA THR A 207 -5.70 -0.94 -12.45
C THR A 207 -7.15 -1.33 -12.16
N ALA A 208 -7.73 -2.22 -12.98
CA ALA A 208 -9.11 -2.66 -12.80
C ALA A 208 -9.33 -3.45 -11.50
N GLN A 209 -8.36 -4.29 -11.12
CA GLN A 209 -8.43 -5.10 -9.90
C GLN A 209 -8.28 -4.23 -8.65
N ILE A 210 -7.31 -3.31 -8.66
CA ILE A 210 -7.09 -2.38 -7.55
C ILE A 210 -8.31 -1.47 -7.37
N ALA A 211 -8.85 -0.91 -8.46
CA ALA A 211 -10.03 -0.06 -8.39
C ALA A 211 -11.22 -0.79 -7.77
N GLN A 212 -11.48 -2.03 -8.21
CA GLN A 212 -12.55 -2.86 -7.64
C GLN A 212 -12.30 -3.17 -6.16
N SER A 213 -11.08 -3.54 -5.76
CA SER A 213 -10.74 -3.78 -4.35
C SER A 213 -11.04 -2.56 -3.46
N ILE A 214 -10.68 -1.36 -3.92
CA ILE A 214 -10.97 -0.11 -3.20
C ILE A 214 -12.49 0.10 -3.13
N PHE A 215 -13.21 -0.11 -4.23
CA PHE A 215 -14.66 0.10 -4.29
C PHE A 215 -15.45 -0.89 -3.43
N SER A 216 -15.06 -2.16 -3.42
CA SER A 216 -15.59 -3.17 -2.49
C SER A 216 -15.31 -2.82 -1.04
N SER A 217 -14.16 -2.22 -0.73
CA SER A 217 -13.86 -1.76 0.64
C SER A 217 -14.77 -0.62 1.13
N LEU A 218 -15.41 0.10 0.20
CA LEU A 218 -16.43 1.12 0.47
C LEU A 218 -17.85 0.54 0.59
N GLY A 219 -18.01 -0.78 0.36
CA GLY A 219 -19.26 -1.51 0.45
C GLY A 219 -20.00 -1.69 -0.88
N HIS A 220 -19.34 -1.45 -2.01
CA HIS A 220 -19.94 -1.54 -3.35
C HIS A 220 -19.40 -2.76 -4.10
N GLU A 221 -20.30 -3.66 -4.52
CA GLU A 221 -19.94 -4.88 -5.24
C GLU A 221 -20.33 -4.76 -6.72
N GLU A 222 -19.55 -4.01 -7.50
CA GLU A 222 -19.77 -3.82 -8.93
C GLU A 222 -18.47 -4.04 -9.72
N SER A 223 -18.61 -4.43 -10.98
CA SER A 223 -17.49 -4.62 -11.89
C SER A 223 -16.85 -3.29 -12.29
N TYR A 224 -15.58 -3.35 -12.71
CA TYR A 224 -14.87 -2.15 -13.20
C TYR A 224 -15.57 -1.43 -14.36
N GLY A 225 -16.28 -2.18 -15.23
CA GLY A 225 -17.05 -1.59 -16.34
C GLY A 225 -18.25 -0.77 -15.85
N GLU A 226 -18.94 -1.27 -14.82
CA GLU A 226 -20.05 -0.56 -14.17
C GLU A 226 -19.56 0.68 -13.43
N MET A 227 -18.45 0.57 -12.69
CA MET A 227 -17.78 1.71 -12.05
C MET A 227 -17.44 2.83 -13.04
N ARG A 228 -16.84 2.49 -14.18
CA ARG A 228 -16.52 3.47 -15.24
C ARG A 228 -17.77 4.11 -15.82
N SER A 229 -18.85 3.36 -15.95
CA SER A 229 -20.12 3.87 -16.47
C SER A 229 -20.76 4.88 -15.53
N ARG A 230 -20.60 4.71 -14.20
CA ARG A 230 -21.11 5.67 -13.20
C ARG A 230 -20.44 7.03 -13.24
N CYS A 231 -19.15 7.09 -13.58
CA CYS A 231 -18.36 8.32 -13.59
C CYS A 231 -17.85 8.69 -15.00
N ALA A 232 -18.60 8.30 -16.03
CA ALA A 232 -18.17 8.40 -17.42
C ALA A 232 -17.90 9.86 -17.85
N GLU A 233 -18.67 10.82 -17.33
CA GLU A 233 -18.49 12.23 -17.66
C GLU A 233 -17.21 12.79 -17.04
N SER A 234 -16.94 12.49 -15.76
CA SER A 234 -15.69 12.84 -15.12
C SER A 234 -14.48 12.22 -15.80
N LEU A 235 -14.57 10.94 -16.20
CA LEU A 235 -13.48 10.27 -16.92
C LEU A 235 -13.23 10.92 -18.29
N ALA A 236 -14.28 11.24 -19.05
CA ALA A 236 -14.14 11.93 -20.34
C ALA A 236 -13.51 13.32 -20.19
N ARG A 237 -13.90 14.07 -19.16
CA ARG A 237 -13.31 15.39 -18.84
C ARG A 237 -11.86 15.26 -18.37
N LEU A 238 -11.54 14.23 -17.59
CA LEU A 238 -10.17 13.94 -17.15
C LEU A 238 -9.28 13.60 -18.35
N ASP A 239 -9.77 12.77 -19.28
CA ASP A 239 -9.08 12.43 -20.54
C ASP A 239 -8.87 13.68 -21.42
N ALA A 240 -9.85 14.58 -21.48
CA ALA A 240 -9.73 15.84 -22.21
C ALA A 240 -8.65 16.76 -21.59
N VAL A 241 -8.55 16.81 -20.27
CA VAL A 241 -7.49 17.56 -19.56
C VAL A 241 -6.13 16.89 -19.76
N ALA A 242 -6.09 15.55 -19.76
CA ALA A 242 -4.90 14.74 -19.93
C ALA A 242 -4.26 14.88 -21.32
N GLY A 243 -5.07 14.93 -22.39
CA GLY A 243 -4.57 14.95 -23.76
C GLY A 243 -3.65 13.76 -24.07
N GLU A 244 -2.58 13.97 -24.84
CA GLU A 244 -1.63 12.92 -25.24
C GLU A 244 -0.50 12.68 -24.20
N ARG A 245 -0.72 13.02 -22.93
CA ARG A 245 0.31 12.89 -21.88
C ARG A 245 0.72 11.43 -21.67
N SER A 246 2.00 11.22 -21.36
CA SER A 246 2.49 9.93 -20.90
C SER A 246 1.93 9.59 -19.51
N GLN A 247 1.96 8.30 -19.15
CA GLN A 247 1.53 7.84 -17.81
C GLN A 247 2.28 8.55 -16.68
N ALA A 248 3.59 8.80 -16.85
CA ALA A 248 4.37 9.54 -15.85
C ALA A 248 3.90 11.00 -15.72
N ALA A 249 3.50 11.64 -16.83
CA ALA A 249 2.95 12.99 -16.83
C ALA A 249 1.51 13.05 -16.26
N MET A 250 0.78 11.92 -16.22
CA MET A 250 -0.54 11.85 -15.58
C MET A 250 -0.48 11.99 -14.06
N LEU A 251 0.63 11.62 -13.41
CA LEU A 251 0.79 11.80 -11.97
C LEU A 251 0.63 13.27 -11.56
N GLU A 252 1.06 14.20 -12.42
CA GLU A 252 0.86 15.63 -12.20
C GLU A 252 -0.62 16.02 -12.21
N ILE A 253 -1.42 15.46 -13.12
CA ILE A 253 -2.87 15.69 -13.15
C ILE A 253 -3.54 15.13 -11.90
N TYR A 254 -3.14 13.93 -11.45
CA TYR A 254 -3.70 13.33 -10.23
C TYR A 254 -3.37 14.16 -8.98
N ARG A 255 -2.17 14.74 -8.88
CA ARG A 255 -1.84 15.71 -7.81
C ARG A 255 -2.80 16.90 -7.82
N GLN A 256 -2.96 17.53 -8.99
CA GLN A 256 -3.82 18.71 -9.14
C GLN A 256 -5.29 18.40 -8.80
N LEU A 257 -5.74 17.19 -9.11
CA LEU A 257 -7.09 16.71 -8.81
C LEU A 257 -7.34 16.53 -7.31
N MET A 258 -6.35 15.98 -6.59
CA MET A 258 -6.44 15.69 -5.16
C MET A 258 -6.24 16.91 -4.26
N ARG A 259 -5.56 17.95 -4.77
CA ARG A 259 -5.26 19.20 -4.07
C ARG A 259 -6.52 19.98 -3.66
N GLY A 260 -6.54 20.44 -2.42
CA GLY A 260 -7.56 21.28 -1.77
C GLY A 260 -7.30 22.77 -1.91
#